data_AF-A0A3D5K2U3-F1
#
_entry.id   AF-A0A3D5K2U3-F1
#
_cell.length_a   1.000
_cell.length_b   1.000
_cell.length_c   1.000
_cell.angle_alpha   90.00
_cell.angle_beta   90.00
_cell.angle_gamma   90.00
#
_symmetry.space_group_name_H-M   'P 1'
#
loop_
_entity.id
_entity.type
_entity.pdbx_description
1 polymer ?
#
loop_
_entity_poly.entity_id
_entity_poly.type
_entity_poly.pdbx_seq_one_letter_code
_entity_poly.pdbx_strand_id
1 'polypeptide(L)' 'STDGFVISQVDKDTPAAKANLRPGLVVTSIDGRKIDDIIDAARIFHSKNKGDEVTLNIVQ' A
#
# COMPACT_ATOMS: atom_id res chain seq x y z
N SER A 1 14.40 2.61 12.97
CA SER A 1 13.83 3.18 11.75
C SER A 1 13.05 2.09 11.05
N THR A 2 11.79 2.32 10.73
CA THR A 2 11.04 1.42 9.86
C THR A 2 11.24 1.92 8.44
N ASP A 3 11.85 1.09 7.59
CA ASP A 3 11.94 1.38 6.16
C ASP A 3 10.58 1.07 5.51
N GLY A 4 10.01 2.05 4.81
CA GLY A 4 8.70 1.90 4.19
C GLY A 4 8.14 3.22 3.66
N PHE A 5 6.90 3.15 3.16
CA PHE A 5 6.20 4.28 2.55
C PHE A 5 5.14 4.83 3.47
N VAL A 6 5.25 6.11 3.79
CA VAL A 6 4.24 6.82 4.59
C VAL A 6 3.03 7.13 3.71
N ILE A 7 1.84 6.75 4.16
CA ILE A 7 0.58 7.17 3.54
C ILE A 7 0.40 8.66 3.85
N SER A 8 0.45 9.50 2.82
CA SER A 8 0.25 10.95 2.94
C SER A 8 -1.22 11.35 2.82
N GLN A 9 -1.98 10.65 1.97
CA GLN A 9 -3.38 10.92 1.70
C GLN A 9 -4.10 9.62 1.31
N VAL A 10 -5.40 9.56 1.60
CA VAL A 10 -6.30 8.52 1.10
C VAL A 10 -7.51 9.20 0.48
N ASP A 11 -7.71 8.96 -0.81
CA ASP A 11 -8.84 9.54 -1.54
C ASP A 11 -10.15 8.85 -1.16
N LYS A 12 -11.23 9.63 -1.12
CA LYS A 12 -12.58 9.12 -0.83
C LYS A 12 -13.04 8.15 -1.91
N ASP A 13 -13.90 7.21 -1.51
CA ASP A 13 -14.51 6.21 -2.40
C ASP A 13 -13.53 5.25 -3.10
N THR A 14 -12.28 5.18 -2.62
CA THR A 14 -11.26 4.22 -3.10
C THR A 14 -11.27 2.91 -2.30
N PRO A 15 -10.67 1.81 -2.83
CA PRO A 15 -10.43 0.59 -2.06
C PRO A 15 -9.62 0.85 -0.77
N ALA A 16 -8.65 1.77 -0.82
CA ALA A 16 -7.87 2.19 0.34
C ALA A 16 -8.73 2.80 1.44
N ALA A 17 -9.69 3.67 1.10
CA ALA A 17 -10.63 4.24 2.05
C ALA A 17 -11.55 3.17 2.66
N LYS A 18 -12.06 2.25 1.84
CA LYS A 18 -12.90 1.13 2.29
C LYS A 18 -12.14 0.17 3.22
N ALA A 19 -10.83 0.02 3.00
CA ALA A 19 -9.92 -0.73 3.85
C ALA A 19 -9.46 0.04 5.11
N ASN A 20 -10.02 1.24 5.36
CA ASN A 20 -9.71 2.08 6.51
C ASN A 20 -8.23 2.48 6.62
N LEU A 21 -7.55 2.64 5.48
CA LEU A 21 -6.22 3.24 5.43
C LEU A 21 -6.29 4.71 5.84
N ARG A 22 -5.26 5.18 6.52
CA ARG A 22 -5.19 6.54 7.06
C ARG A 22 -3.81 7.16 6.85
N PRO A 23 -3.74 8.49 6.68
CA PRO A 23 -2.47 9.21 6.70
C PRO A 23 -1.66 8.93 7.96
N GLY A 24 -0.34 8.87 7.82
CA GLY A 24 0.60 8.59 8.91
C GLY A 24 0.91 7.10 9.12
N LEU A 25 0.13 6.19 8.52
CA LEU A 25 0.48 4.76 8.48
C LEU A 25 1.68 4.53 7.56
N VAL A 26 2.53 3.56 7.89
CA VAL A 26 3.71 3.19 7.10
C VAL A 26 3.51 1.81 6.48
N VAL A 27 3.50 1.75 5.16
CA VAL A 27 3.43 0.49 4.39
C VAL A 27 4.83 -0.11 4.27
N THR A 28 5.00 -1.36 4.69
CA THR A 28 6.30 -2.06 4.69
C THR A 28 6.37 -3.18 3.66
N SER A 29 5.21 -3.70 3.21
CA SER A 29 5.15 -4.72 2.16
C SER A 29 3.77 -4.80 1.52
N ILE A 30 3.74 -5.33 0.29
CA ILE A 30 2.53 -5.56 -0.50
C ILE A 30 2.51 -7.04 -0.91
N ASP A 31 1.41 -7.74 -0.65
CA ASP A 31 1.25 -9.19 -0.88
C ASP A 31 2.40 -10.03 -0.30
N GLY A 32 2.87 -9.66 0.89
CA GLY A 32 4.00 -10.31 1.56
C GLY A 32 5.37 -10.02 0.96
N ARG A 33 5.47 -9.16 -0.07
CA ARG A 33 6.73 -8.72 -0.68
C ARG A 33 7.14 -7.37 -0.12
N LYS A 34 8.33 -7.31 0.48
CA LYS A 34 8.91 -6.05 0.97
C LYS A 34 9.01 -5.06 -0.19
N ILE A 35 8.68 -3.80 0.08
CA ILE A 35 8.83 -2.69 -0.87
C ILE A 35 10.01 -1.84 -0.44
N ASP A 36 11.04 -1.78 -1.27
CA ASP A 36 12.24 -0.99 -0.99
C ASP A 36 12.18 0.37 -1.71
N ASP A 37 11.53 0.44 -2.87
CA ASP A 37 11.32 1.67 -3.62
C ASP A 37 9.91 1.78 -4.25
N ILE A 38 9.63 2.94 -4.85
CA ILE A 38 8.34 3.23 -5.48
C ILE A 38 8.12 2.42 -6.76
N ILE A 39 9.19 1.98 -7.42
CA ILE A 39 9.15 1.21 -8.66
C ILE A 39 8.63 -0.21 -8.35
N ASP A 40 9.05 -0.80 -7.23
CA ASP A 40 8.56 -2.10 -6.78
C ASP A 40 7.06 -2.08 -6.49
N ALA A 41 6.60 -1.05 -5.76
CA ALA A 41 5.17 -0.86 -5.52
C ALA A 41 4.40 -0.72 -6.85
N ALA A 42 4.91 0.10 -7.78
CA ALA A 42 4.29 0.28 -9.09
C ALA A 42 4.20 -1.02 -9.90
N ARG A 43 5.25 -1.86 -9.90
CA ARG A 43 5.25 -3.17 -10.57
C ARG A 43 4.18 -4.09 -10.02
N ILE A 44 4.01 -4.14 -8.70
CA ILE A 44 2.99 -4.99 -8.06
C ILE A 44 1.61 -4.53 -8.51
N PHE A 45 1.28 -3.24 -8.39
CA PHE A 45 -0.01 -2.73 -8.81
C PHE A 45 -0.27 -2.90 -10.31
N HIS A 46 0.76 -2.75 -11.15
CA HIS A 46 0.62 -2.92 -12.60
C HIS A 46 0.33 -4.37 -13.00
N SER A 47 0.72 -5.34 -12.17
CA SER A 47 0.43 -6.76 -12.38
C SER A 47 -0.98 -7.18 -11.94
N LYS A 48 -1.72 -6.30 -11.25
CA LYS A 48 -3.05 -6.57 -10.73
C LYS A 48 -4.14 -6.16 -11.71
N ASN A 49 -5.20 -6.96 -11.75
CA ASN A 49 -6.41 -6.66 -12.48
C ASN A 49 -7.44 -5.97 -11.59
N LYS A 50 -8.44 -5.36 -12.22
CA LYS A 50 -9.59 -4.81 -11.49
C LYS A 50 -10.30 -5.93 -10.75
N GLY A 51 -10.48 -5.76 -9.44
CA GLY A 51 -11.11 -6.74 -8.57
C GLY A 51 -10.14 -7.67 -7.85
N ASP A 52 -8.84 -7.64 -8.19
CA ASP A 52 -7.84 -8.40 -7.45
C ASP A 52 -7.68 -7.82 -6.04
N GLU A 53 -7.56 -8.72 -5.07
CA GLU A 53 -7.22 -8.34 -3.72
C GLU A 53 -5.71 -8.06 -3.59
N VAL A 54 -5.40 -7.07 -2.75
CA VAL A 54 -4.04 -6.68 -2.41
C VAL A 54 -3.95 -6.58 -0.89
N THR A 55 -2.98 -7.28 -0.31
CA THR A 55 -2.70 -7.25 1.12
C THR A 55 -1.58 -6.28 1.40
N LEU A 56 -1.82 -5.30 2.29
CA LEU A 56 -0.79 -4.35 2.73
C LEU A 56 -0.39 -4.69 4.16
N ASN A 57 0.90 -4.86 4.42
CA ASN A 57 1.40 -4.85 5.80
C ASN A 57 1.76 -3.42 6.18
N ILE A 58 1.25 -3.01 7.33
CA ILE A 58 1.28 -1.63 7.79
C ILE A 58 1.79 -1.61 9.23
N VAL A 59 2.60 -0.61 9.55
CA VAL A 59 3.00 -0.27 10.91
C VAL A 59 2.61 1.19 11.23
N GLN A 60 2.55 1.50 12.52
CA GLN A 60 2.24 2.84 13.03
C GLN A 60 3.49 3.47 13.65
#